data_AF-A0A4Q2Y313-F1
#
_entry.id   AF-A0A4Q2Y313-F1
#
_cell.length_a   1.000
_cell.length_b   1.000
_cell.length_c   1.000
_cell.angle_alpha   90.00
_cell.angle_beta   90.00
_cell.angle_gamma   90.00
#
_symmetry.space_group_name_H-M   'P 1'
#
loop_
_entity.id
_entity.type
_entity.pdbx_description
1 polymer ?
#
loop_
_entity_poly.entity_id
_entity_poly.type
_entity_poly.pdbx_seq_one_letter_code
_entity_poly.pdbx_strand_id
1 'polypeptide(L)'
;MLFLSPILLWFLAAAAVPIAIHLLNRRRHKTIQWAAMQFLLKATRESRGKKKLRHILILTCRALGVAALALAAARPIASSLMGWGGGTVNTVVLVLDRSASMESRPGDGLSPRRQLVLEQVRGALKDIGSPRLVLIDSASGRPQDVPSADVLPDLSSTAATDSAADFPSLLASAAEFLSETPGRSEIWLASDFQSSNWRADDERWAAARASIASLPQKPSIRVISLSGTTSPNNALRLLGSRRTGNELTLDLEILRPENARGTASLPLTTNLDGGISTETLTIPGQALRFQKRIPLPPDSATGHGHLSIPGDGNPRDNVAFFAYGPARPVKSLVVGVPGEAADYLVLAAAPPGFGSQSAEFIPPAQAASVSTSDLAAILWAAPFPTGSTAD
;
A
#
# COMPACT_ATOMS: atom_id res chain seq x y z
N MET A 1 9.46 -3.69 -32.75
CA MET A 1 10.17 -4.05 -31.51
C MET A 1 10.72 -2.78 -30.89
N LEU A 2 10.35 -2.47 -29.65
CA LEU A 2 11.01 -1.40 -28.92
C LEU A 2 12.34 -1.93 -28.38
N PHE A 3 13.43 -1.23 -28.69
CA PHE A 3 14.74 -1.46 -28.12
C PHE A 3 15.07 -0.29 -27.20
N LEU A 4 15.70 -0.56 -26.07
CA LEU A 4 16.09 0.48 -25.10
C LEU A 4 17.14 1.45 -25.69
N SER A 5 17.88 1.00 -26.70
CA SER A 5 18.92 1.82 -27.35
C SER A 5 19.02 1.44 -28.83
N PRO A 6 18.14 1.97 -29.70
CA PRO A 6 18.08 1.60 -31.11
C PRO A 6 19.36 1.91 -31.89
N ILE A 7 20.17 2.87 -31.43
CA ILE A 7 21.44 3.23 -32.07
C ILE A 7 22.47 2.09 -32.02
N LEU A 8 22.38 1.20 -31.03
CA LEU A 8 23.26 0.04 -30.88
C LEU A 8 23.01 -1.04 -31.94
N LEU A 9 21.89 -0.99 -32.68
CA LEU A 9 21.63 -1.91 -33.79
C LEU A 9 22.64 -1.76 -34.93
N TRP A 10 23.31 -0.60 -35.06
CA TRP A 10 24.40 -0.43 -36.01
C TRP A 10 25.57 -1.39 -35.75
N PHE A 11 25.76 -1.87 -34.51
CA PHE A 11 26.77 -2.89 -34.21
C PHE A 11 26.45 -4.26 -34.82
N LEU A 12 25.21 -4.49 -35.28
CA LEU A 12 24.88 -5.69 -36.05
C LEU A 12 25.68 -5.76 -37.37
N ALA A 13 26.09 -4.61 -37.92
CA ALA A 13 26.99 -4.57 -39.08
C ALA A 13 28.37 -5.21 -38.78
N ALA A 14 28.79 -5.27 -37.51
CA ALA A 14 30.02 -5.96 -37.12
C ALA A 14 29.93 -7.49 -37.32
N ALA A 15 28.72 -8.06 -37.36
CA ALA A 15 28.53 -9.47 -37.71
C ALA A 15 28.91 -9.80 -39.16
N ALA A 16 29.04 -8.79 -40.03
CA ALA A 16 29.54 -8.95 -41.39
C ALA A 16 31.08 -9.05 -41.47
N VAL A 17 31.82 -8.65 -40.41
CA VAL A 17 33.29 -8.66 -40.39
C VAL A 17 33.88 -10.06 -40.58
N PRO A 18 33.42 -11.13 -39.89
CA PRO A 18 33.92 -12.49 -40.13
C PRO A 18 33.68 -12.98 -41.57
N ILE A 19 32.56 -12.57 -42.17
CA ILE A 19 32.18 -12.92 -43.55
C ILE A 19 33.09 -12.19 -44.54
N ALA A 20 33.33 -10.89 -44.32
CA ALA A 20 34.22 -10.08 -45.14
C ALA A 20 35.67 -10.59 -45.10
N ILE A 21 36.20 -10.89 -43.91
CA ILE A 21 37.54 -11.48 -43.73
C ILE A 21 37.65 -12.83 -44.47
N HIS A 22 36.62 -13.67 -44.39
CA HIS A 22 36.59 -14.95 -45.10
C HIS A 22 36.66 -14.77 -46.63
N LEU A 23 35.86 -13.85 -47.18
CA LEU A 23 35.86 -13.53 -48.61
C LEU A 23 37.20 -12.97 -49.09
N LEU A 24 37.85 -12.13 -48.27
CA LEU A 24 39.16 -11.55 -48.59
C LEU A 24 40.27 -12.62 -48.57
N ASN A 25 40.23 -13.54 -47.60
CA ASN A 25 41.26 -14.57 -47.45
C ASN A 25 41.17 -15.63 -48.57
N ARG A 26 39.98 -15.86 -49.12
CA ARG A 26 39.76 -16.76 -50.28
C ARG A 26 40.49 -16.28 -51.54
N ARG A 27 40.77 -14.99 -51.69
CA ARG A 27 41.45 -14.41 -52.86
C ARG A 27 42.97 -14.61 -52.87
N ARG A 28 43.59 -15.11 -51.79
CA ARG A 28 45.05 -15.20 -51.65
C ARG A 28 45.69 -16.55 -51.97
N HIS A 29 44.91 -17.59 -52.28
CA HIS A 29 45.48 -18.90 -52.58
C HIS A 29 45.93 -19.02 -54.05
N LYS A 30 47.24 -18.83 -54.29
CA LYS A 30 47.89 -19.24 -55.55
C LYS A 30 48.12 -20.75 -55.54
N THR A 31 47.53 -21.46 -56.49
CA THR A 31 47.73 -22.90 -56.67
C THR A 31 49.00 -23.14 -57.50
N ILE A 32 50.01 -23.79 -56.92
CA ILE A 32 51.20 -24.26 -57.66
C ILE A 32 50.97 -25.73 -58.02
N GLN A 33 51.07 -26.09 -59.30
CA GLN A 33 50.97 -27.50 -59.73
C GLN A 33 52.32 -28.20 -59.53
N TRP A 34 52.33 -29.27 -58.73
CA TRP A 34 53.50 -30.14 -58.55
C TRP A 34 53.13 -31.59 -58.90
N ALA A 35 53.98 -32.26 -59.68
CA ALA A 35 53.68 -33.50 -60.38
C ALA A 35 53.39 -34.71 -59.46
N ALA A 36 53.80 -34.69 -58.20
CA ALA A 36 53.53 -35.79 -57.23
C ALA A 36 52.12 -35.74 -56.62
N MET A 37 51.35 -34.67 -56.84
CA MET A 37 50.08 -34.42 -56.12
C MET A 37 48.87 -35.23 -56.62
N GLN A 38 49.00 -35.87 -57.79
CA GLN A 38 47.91 -36.58 -58.48
C GLN A 38 47.40 -37.80 -57.70
N PHE A 39 48.30 -38.50 -56.99
CA PHE A 39 47.92 -39.61 -56.10
C PHE A 39 47.27 -39.12 -54.79
N LEU A 40 47.67 -37.96 -54.27
CA LEU A 40 47.10 -37.35 -53.05
C LEU A 40 45.72 -36.70 -53.31
N LEU A 41 45.49 -36.19 -54.52
CA LEU A 41 44.24 -35.57 -54.96
C LEU A 41 43.09 -36.58 -55.11
N LYS A 42 43.39 -37.85 -55.43
CA LYS A 42 42.39 -38.92 -55.59
C LYS A 42 41.78 -39.33 -54.24
N ALA A 43 42.58 -39.35 -53.16
CA ALA A 43 42.11 -39.63 -51.79
C ALA A 43 41.43 -38.43 -51.10
N THR A 44 41.77 -37.20 -51.49
CA THR A 44 41.19 -35.99 -50.87
C THR A 44 39.85 -35.54 -51.46
N ARG A 45 39.42 -36.12 -52.60
CA ARG A 45 38.16 -35.76 -53.27
C ARG A 45 36.92 -36.06 -52.40
N GLU A 46 36.98 -37.12 -51.59
CA GLU A 46 35.89 -37.55 -50.72
C GLU A 46 35.75 -36.67 -49.44
N SER A 47 36.83 -36.03 -48.99
CA SER A 47 36.83 -35.17 -47.80
C SER A 47 36.41 -33.71 -48.07
N ARG A 48 36.35 -33.27 -49.33
CA ARG A 48 36.05 -31.88 -49.71
C ARG A 48 34.67 -31.40 -49.24
N GLY A 49 33.65 -32.26 -49.29
CA GLY A 49 32.28 -31.93 -48.85
C GLY A 49 32.19 -31.66 -47.35
N LYS A 50 32.73 -32.56 -46.53
CA LYS A 50 32.73 -32.44 -45.04
C LYS A 50 33.52 -31.21 -44.58
N LYS A 51 34.65 -30.89 -45.23
CA LYS A 51 35.43 -29.68 -44.93
C LYS A 51 34.69 -28.40 -45.30
N LYS A 52 33.98 -28.37 -46.45
CA LYS A 52 33.17 -27.22 -46.86
C LYS A 52 31.99 -26.98 -45.91
N LEU A 53 31.29 -28.05 -45.51
CA LEU A 53 30.18 -27.95 -44.55
C LEU A 53 30.67 -27.45 -43.19
N ARG A 54 31.74 -28.05 -42.63
CA ARG A 54 32.33 -27.60 -41.37
C ARG A 54 32.75 -26.13 -41.42
N HIS A 55 33.30 -25.68 -42.55
CA HIS A 55 33.73 -24.29 -42.70
C HIS A 55 32.55 -23.31 -42.75
N ILE A 56 31.47 -23.65 -43.46
CA ILE A 56 30.24 -22.85 -43.47
C ILE A 56 29.63 -22.79 -42.07
N LEU A 57 29.55 -23.93 -41.37
CA LEU A 57 29.00 -24.01 -40.02
C LEU A 57 29.79 -23.16 -39.02
N ILE A 58 31.13 -23.24 -39.05
CA ILE A 58 32.00 -22.40 -38.20
C ILE A 58 31.84 -20.91 -38.53
N LEU A 59 31.73 -20.56 -39.81
CA LEU A 59 31.52 -19.18 -40.23
C LEU A 59 30.18 -18.63 -39.74
N THR A 60 29.11 -19.41 -39.90
CA THR A 60 27.76 -19.07 -39.42
C THR A 60 27.74 -18.93 -37.90
N CYS A 61 28.35 -19.85 -37.15
CA CYS A 61 28.43 -19.75 -35.69
C CYS A 61 29.21 -18.50 -35.24
N ARG A 62 30.30 -18.13 -35.92
CA ARG A 62 31.05 -16.90 -35.60
C ARG A 62 30.22 -15.64 -35.86
N ALA A 63 29.51 -15.58 -36.99
CA ALA A 63 28.64 -14.45 -37.31
C ALA A 63 27.47 -14.36 -36.33
N LEU A 64 26.84 -15.49 -35.99
CA LEU A 64 25.77 -15.56 -34.99
C LEU A 64 26.25 -15.15 -33.59
N GLY A 65 27.46 -15.53 -33.19
CA GLY A 65 28.03 -15.12 -31.90
C GLY A 65 28.17 -13.60 -31.79
N VAL A 66 28.68 -12.94 -32.84
CA VAL A 66 28.78 -11.47 -32.87
C VAL A 66 27.40 -10.81 -32.93
N ALA A 67 26.47 -11.37 -33.71
CA ALA A 67 25.09 -10.86 -33.77
C ALA A 67 24.36 -11.01 -32.42
N ALA A 68 24.56 -12.11 -31.71
CA ALA A 68 23.97 -12.35 -30.39
C ALA A 68 24.52 -11.37 -29.34
N LEU A 69 25.83 -11.06 -29.38
CA LEU A 69 26.42 -10.05 -28.51
C LEU A 69 25.87 -8.64 -28.81
N ALA A 70 25.71 -8.28 -30.08
CA ALA A 70 25.11 -7.00 -30.47
C ALA A 70 23.65 -6.90 -30.02
N LEU A 71 22.87 -7.98 -30.17
CA LEU A 71 21.49 -8.07 -29.68
C LEU A 71 21.42 -8.01 -28.15
N ALA A 72 22.30 -8.71 -27.43
CA ALA A 72 22.36 -8.66 -25.97
C ALA A 72 22.68 -7.23 -25.47
N ALA A 73 23.59 -6.53 -26.15
CA ALA A 73 23.92 -5.13 -25.85
C ALA A 73 22.76 -4.17 -26.18
N ALA A 74 22.00 -4.44 -27.25
CA ALA A 74 20.82 -3.64 -27.62
C ALA A 74 19.62 -3.84 -26.68
N ARG A 75 19.68 -4.81 -25.75
CA ARG A 75 18.64 -5.12 -24.74
C ARG A 75 17.23 -5.10 -25.34
N PRO A 76 16.87 -6.09 -26.18
CA PRO A 76 15.51 -6.20 -26.70
C PRO A 76 14.53 -6.34 -25.53
N ILE A 77 13.44 -5.57 -25.56
CA ILE A 77 12.34 -5.72 -24.63
C ILE A 77 11.57 -6.98 -25.06
N ALA A 78 11.99 -8.14 -24.53
CA ALA A 78 11.43 -9.44 -24.86
C ALA A 78 10.13 -9.74 -24.08
N SER A 79 9.20 -8.78 -24.03
CA SER A 79 7.94 -8.97 -23.29
C SER A 79 6.88 -9.76 -24.08
N SER A 80 7.05 -10.02 -25.38
CA SER A 80 5.94 -10.54 -26.21
C SER A 80 6.25 -11.71 -27.14
N LEU A 81 7.49 -12.19 -27.27
CA LEU A 81 7.84 -13.17 -28.32
C LEU A 81 8.29 -14.55 -27.87
N MET A 82 8.49 -14.78 -26.57
CA MET A 82 8.71 -16.13 -26.03
C MET A 82 7.45 -16.63 -25.31
N GLY A 83 6.32 -16.63 -26.03
CA GLY A 83 5.02 -17.09 -25.55
C GLY A 83 4.39 -18.09 -26.51
N TRP A 84 5.02 -19.26 -26.70
CA TRP A 84 4.33 -20.41 -27.29
C TRP A 84 3.34 -20.95 -26.23
N GLY A 85 2.13 -20.40 -26.26
CA GLY A 85 1.06 -20.62 -25.27
C GLY A 85 0.37 -19.32 -24.82
N GLY A 86 0.10 -18.39 -25.74
CA GLY A 86 -0.59 -17.13 -25.47
C GLY A 86 -2.10 -17.32 -25.27
N GLY A 87 -2.52 -17.89 -24.13
CA GLY A 87 -3.92 -17.80 -23.70
C GLY A 87 -4.25 -16.34 -23.35
N THR A 88 -5.34 -15.80 -23.89
CA THR A 88 -5.83 -14.46 -23.51
C THR A 88 -6.15 -14.45 -22.02
N VAL A 89 -5.75 -13.39 -21.31
CA VAL A 89 -6.17 -13.19 -19.92
C VAL A 89 -7.68 -12.99 -19.91
N ASN A 90 -8.41 -13.82 -19.18
CA ASN A 90 -9.88 -13.74 -19.10
C ASN A 90 -10.33 -12.73 -18.05
N THR A 91 -9.62 -12.67 -16.92
CA THR A 91 -10.02 -11.87 -15.75
C THR A 91 -8.80 -11.20 -15.11
N VAL A 92 -8.92 -9.91 -14.81
CA VAL A 92 -7.94 -9.16 -14.03
C VAL A 92 -8.61 -8.74 -12.73
N VAL A 93 -8.02 -9.18 -11.61
CA VAL A 93 -8.40 -8.73 -10.27
C VAL A 93 -7.46 -7.59 -9.88
N LEU A 94 -7.97 -6.37 -9.91
CA LEU A 94 -7.28 -5.18 -9.43
C LEU A 94 -7.47 -5.04 -7.93
N VAL A 95 -6.41 -5.27 -7.16
CA VAL A 95 -6.35 -4.95 -5.74
C VAL A 95 -5.82 -3.52 -5.60
N LEU A 96 -6.69 -2.60 -5.23
CA LEU A 96 -6.40 -1.17 -5.16
C LEU A 96 -6.18 -0.72 -3.70
N ASP A 97 -4.98 -0.23 -3.41
CA ASP A 97 -4.70 0.54 -2.20
C ASP A 97 -5.40 1.90 -2.29
N ARG A 98 -6.29 2.18 -1.33
CA ARG A 98 -6.96 3.48 -1.15
C ARG A 98 -6.57 4.12 0.17
N SER A 99 -5.50 3.67 0.79
CA SER A 99 -5.06 4.22 2.06
C SER A 99 -4.67 5.69 1.93
N ALA A 100 -4.69 6.41 3.05
CA ALA A 100 -4.40 7.85 3.06
C ALA A 100 -3.05 8.20 2.43
N SER A 101 -2.07 7.28 2.43
CA SER A 101 -0.77 7.50 1.80
C SER A 101 -0.82 7.53 0.27
N MET A 102 -1.83 6.91 -0.35
CA MET A 102 -2.05 6.95 -1.79
C MET A 102 -2.52 8.33 -2.28
N GLU A 103 -2.85 9.24 -1.37
CA GLU A 103 -3.13 10.65 -1.67
C GLU A 103 -1.89 11.54 -1.64
N SER A 104 -0.74 10.99 -1.26
CA SER A 104 0.52 11.71 -1.35
C SER A 104 0.86 12.05 -2.80
N ARG A 105 1.42 13.26 -2.97
CA ARG A 105 1.87 13.78 -4.26
C ARG A 105 3.36 13.48 -4.45
N PRO A 106 3.75 12.86 -5.58
CA PRO A 106 5.15 12.77 -5.97
C PRO A 106 5.79 14.16 -6.03
N GLY A 107 7.08 14.26 -5.71
CA GLY A 107 7.79 15.55 -5.65
C GLY A 107 7.79 16.36 -6.96
N ASP A 108 7.50 15.71 -8.09
CA ASP A 108 7.44 16.27 -9.43
C ASP A 108 6.01 16.39 -10.00
N GLY A 109 5.00 15.93 -9.26
CA GLY A 109 3.62 15.79 -9.77
C GLY A 109 2.57 16.49 -8.91
N LEU A 110 1.54 17.05 -9.57
CA LEU A 110 0.36 17.59 -8.88
C LEU A 110 -0.68 16.52 -8.54
N SER A 111 -0.65 15.40 -9.26
CA SER A 111 -1.65 14.34 -9.14
C SER A 111 -1.30 13.38 -7.99
N PRO A 112 -2.29 12.98 -7.18
CA PRO A 112 -2.09 11.95 -6.17
C PRO A 112 -1.66 10.63 -6.79
N ARG A 113 -0.87 9.86 -6.04
CA ARG A 113 -0.43 8.50 -6.42
C ARG A 113 -1.57 7.61 -6.93
N ARG A 114 -2.70 7.59 -6.22
CA ARG A 114 -3.88 6.82 -6.63
C ARG A 114 -4.31 7.13 -8.06
N GLN A 115 -4.41 8.39 -8.44
CA GLN A 115 -4.82 8.81 -9.78
C GLN A 115 -3.84 8.32 -10.85
N LEU A 116 -2.53 8.39 -10.57
CA LEU A 116 -1.49 7.88 -11.47
C LEU A 116 -1.61 6.37 -11.68
N VAL A 117 -1.91 5.61 -10.62
CA VAL A 117 -2.17 4.16 -10.71
C VAL A 117 -3.39 3.86 -11.57
N LEU A 118 -4.49 4.59 -11.40
CA LEU A 118 -5.71 4.34 -12.19
C LEU A 118 -5.45 4.58 -13.69
N GLU A 119 -4.68 5.62 -14.03
CA GLU A 119 -4.28 5.88 -15.42
C GLU A 119 -3.35 4.79 -15.98
N GLN A 120 -2.38 4.33 -15.20
CA GLN A 120 -1.50 3.21 -15.60
C GLN A 120 -2.27 1.91 -15.82
N VAL A 121 -3.20 1.59 -14.91
CA VAL A 121 -4.08 0.41 -15.02
C VAL A 121 -4.94 0.52 -16.27
N ARG A 122 -5.52 1.69 -16.53
CA ARG A 122 -6.34 1.95 -17.73
C ARG A 122 -5.56 1.75 -19.01
N GLY A 123 -4.33 2.26 -19.08
CA GLY A 123 -3.43 2.03 -20.22
C GLY A 123 -3.10 0.53 -20.40
N ALA A 124 -2.68 -0.14 -19.33
CA ALA A 124 -2.28 -1.53 -19.37
C ALA A 124 -3.43 -2.49 -19.73
N LEU A 125 -4.67 -2.21 -19.32
CA LEU A 125 -5.84 -3.03 -19.68
C LEU A 125 -6.20 -2.91 -21.16
N LYS A 126 -5.99 -1.73 -21.76
CA LYS A 126 -6.18 -1.52 -23.20
C LYS A 126 -5.20 -2.36 -24.02
N ASP A 127 -3.95 -2.46 -23.58
CA ASP A 127 -2.92 -3.25 -24.26
C ASP A 127 -3.18 -4.77 -24.23
N ILE A 128 -3.90 -5.26 -23.22
CA ILE A 128 -4.17 -6.70 -23.01
C ILE A 128 -5.50 -7.16 -23.67
N GLY A 129 -6.29 -6.22 -24.20
CA GLY A 129 -7.52 -6.52 -24.92
C GLY A 129 -8.76 -6.57 -24.03
N SER A 130 -8.83 -5.72 -23.00
CA SER A 130 -10.01 -5.50 -22.15
C SER A 130 -10.61 -6.77 -21.51
N PRO A 131 -9.84 -7.47 -20.64
CA PRO A 131 -10.36 -8.59 -19.86
C PRO A 131 -11.47 -8.16 -18.87
N ARG A 132 -12.22 -9.12 -18.32
CA ARG A 132 -13.15 -8.84 -17.21
C ARG A 132 -12.37 -8.23 -16.05
N LEU A 133 -12.74 -7.02 -15.63
CA LEU A 133 -12.08 -6.30 -14.54
C LEU A 133 -12.89 -6.46 -13.26
N VAL A 134 -12.24 -6.94 -12.20
CA VAL A 134 -12.80 -7.02 -10.85
C VAL A 134 -11.94 -6.14 -9.94
N LEU A 135 -12.56 -5.22 -9.23
CA LEU A 135 -11.91 -4.35 -8.24
C LEU A 135 -12.10 -4.93 -6.84
N ILE A 136 -11.01 -5.02 -6.08
CA ILE A 136 -11.03 -5.24 -4.63
C ILE A 136 -10.30 -4.05 -4.03
N ASP A 137 -11.03 -3.19 -3.32
CA ASP A 137 -10.46 -1.99 -2.76
C ASP A 137 -10.16 -2.13 -1.27
N SER A 138 -9.15 -1.40 -0.77
CA SER A 138 -8.70 -1.55 0.61
C SER A 138 -9.73 -1.17 1.68
N ALA A 139 -10.77 -0.38 1.34
CA ALA A 139 -11.79 0.05 2.29
C ALA A 139 -12.94 -0.95 2.40
N SER A 140 -13.40 -1.54 1.28
CA SER A 140 -14.48 -2.54 1.29
C SER A 140 -13.97 -3.97 1.51
N GLY A 141 -12.79 -4.30 0.98
CA GLY A 141 -12.22 -5.65 0.97
C GLY A 141 -13.01 -6.67 0.15
N ARG A 142 -13.98 -6.22 -0.66
CA ARG A 142 -14.92 -7.09 -1.40
C ARG A 142 -14.71 -6.98 -2.91
N PRO A 143 -14.82 -8.09 -3.66
CA PRO A 143 -14.76 -8.07 -5.11
C PRO A 143 -15.99 -7.39 -5.71
N GLN A 144 -15.76 -6.46 -6.62
CA GLN A 144 -16.78 -5.74 -7.39
C GLN A 144 -16.45 -5.81 -8.87
N ASP A 145 -17.41 -6.23 -9.71
CA ASP A 145 -17.27 -6.15 -11.16
C ASP A 145 -17.24 -4.69 -11.64
N VAL A 146 -16.25 -4.38 -12.50
CA VAL A 146 -16.10 -3.08 -13.13
C VAL A 146 -16.33 -3.21 -14.64
N PRO A 147 -17.32 -2.52 -15.22
CA PRO A 147 -17.68 -2.67 -16.64
C PRO A 147 -16.56 -2.33 -17.62
N SER A 148 -15.73 -1.34 -17.29
CA SER A 148 -14.62 -0.90 -18.13
C SER A 148 -13.55 -0.21 -17.29
N ALA A 149 -12.29 -0.29 -17.71
CA ALA A 149 -11.21 0.48 -17.11
C ALA A 149 -11.43 2.00 -17.20
N ASP A 150 -12.21 2.48 -18.17
CA ASP A 150 -12.43 3.91 -18.36
C ASP A 150 -13.32 4.53 -17.27
N VAL A 151 -14.13 3.75 -16.55
CA VAL A 151 -14.96 4.27 -15.44
C VAL A 151 -14.21 4.34 -14.11
N LEU A 152 -13.01 3.75 -14.03
CA LEU A 152 -12.22 3.68 -12.79
C LEU A 152 -12.02 5.03 -12.09
N PRO A 153 -11.77 6.17 -12.78
CA PRO A 153 -11.60 7.46 -12.10
C PRO A 153 -12.87 7.99 -11.41
N ASP A 154 -14.05 7.59 -11.89
CA ASP A 154 -15.34 8.13 -11.47
C ASP A 154 -16.05 7.26 -10.41
N LEU A 155 -15.50 6.07 -10.11
CA LEU A 155 -16.09 5.16 -9.13
C LEU A 155 -15.88 5.65 -7.68
N SER A 156 -16.93 5.58 -6.88
CA SER A 156 -16.81 5.82 -5.43
C SER A 156 -15.90 4.80 -4.74
N SER A 157 -15.80 3.58 -5.27
CA SER A 157 -14.92 2.52 -4.79
C SER A 157 -13.45 2.71 -5.19
N THR A 158 -13.12 3.74 -5.97
CA THR A 158 -11.73 4.15 -6.29
C THR A 158 -11.41 5.55 -5.80
N ALA A 159 -12.37 6.25 -5.17
CA ALA A 159 -12.16 7.56 -4.57
C ALA A 159 -11.22 7.49 -3.35
N ALA A 160 -10.64 8.61 -2.97
CA ALA A 160 -9.75 8.71 -1.82
C ALA A 160 -10.45 8.32 -0.50
N THR A 161 -9.75 7.62 0.40
CA THR A 161 -10.27 7.25 1.73
C THR A 161 -9.24 7.49 2.82
N ASP A 162 -9.71 7.56 4.07
CA ASP A 162 -8.86 7.61 5.26
C ASP A 162 -8.64 6.21 5.87
N SER A 163 -8.91 5.15 5.11
CA SER A 163 -8.70 3.76 5.56
C SER A 163 -7.22 3.38 5.55
N ALA A 164 -6.87 2.32 6.27
CA ALA A 164 -5.60 1.62 6.07
C ALA A 164 -5.84 0.41 5.16
N ALA A 165 -4.80 -0.06 4.45
CA ALA A 165 -4.89 -1.28 3.68
C ALA A 165 -4.44 -2.50 4.51
N ASP A 166 -5.10 -3.64 4.31
CA ASP A 166 -4.72 -4.94 4.86
C ASP A 166 -4.47 -5.91 3.69
N PHE A 167 -3.25 -5.86 3.12
CA PHE A 167 -2.89 -6.67 1.96
C PHE A 167 -3.03 -8.19 2.15
N PRO A 168 -2.68 -8.78 3.32
CA PRO A 168 -2.95 -10.19 3.58
C PRO A 168 -4.43 -10.54 3.36
N SER A 169 -5.34 -9.73 3.89
CA SER A 169 -6.78 -9.98 3.77
C SER A 169 -7.29 -9.72 2.36
N LEU A 170 -6.83 -8.66 1.69
CA LEU A 170 -7.19 -8.36 0.30
C LEU A 170 -6.78 -9.48 -0.67
N LEU A 171 -5.61 -10.07 -0.46
CA LEU A 171 -5.14 -11.21 -1.26
C LEU A 171 -5.91 -12.49 -0.95
N ALA A 172 -6.32 -12.70 0.30
CA ALA A 172 -7.21 -13.80 0.64
C ALA A 172 -8.57 -13.66 -0.07
N SER A 173 -9.18 -12.47 -0.05
CA SER A 173 -10.42 -12.18 -0.80
C SER A 173 -10.25 -12.39 -2.31
N ALA A 174 -9.11 -11.99 -2.87
CA ALA A 174 -8.80 -12.21 -4.29
C ALA A 174 -8.68 -13.71 -4.62
N ALA A 175 -8.05 -14.50 -3.75
CA ALA A 175 -7.92 -15.93 -3.92
C ALA A 175 -9.29 -16.63 -3.83
N GLU A 176 -10.13 -16.26 -2.85
CA GLU A 176 -11.49 -16.77 -2.71
C GLU A 176 -12.31 -16.53 -3.98
N PHE A 177 -12.32 -15.28 -4.48
CA PHE A 177 -13.01 -14.93 -5.73
C PHE A 177 -12.51 -15.74 -6.96
N LEU A 178 -11.19 -15.93 -7.06
CA LEU A 178 -10.59 -16.69 -8.15
C LEU A 178 -10.82 -18.20 -8.04
N SER A 179 -11.16 -18.73 -6.85
CA SER A 179 -11.51 -20.14 -6.68
C SER A 179 -12.84 -20.49 -7.37
N GLU A 180 -13.76 -19.52 -7.43
CA GLU A 180 -15.07 -19.64 -8.08
C GLU A 180 -15.06 -19.18 -9.55
N THR A 181 -14.00 -18.51 -9.99
CA THR A 181 -13.90 -17.93 -11.33
C THR A 181 -13.00 -18.77 -12.24
N PRO A 182 -13.56 -19.51 -13.22
CA PRO A 182 -12.75 -20.28 -14.16
C PRO A 182 -12.06 -19.38 -15.19
N GLY A 183 -10.87 -19.79 -15.62
CA GLY A 183 -10.10 -19.14 -16.70
C GLY A 183 -8.77 -18.57 -16.25
N ARG A 184 -7.99 -18.08 -17.21
CA ARG A 184 -6.67 -17.51 -16.94
C ARG A 184 -6.84 -16.12 -16.32
N SER A 185 -6.33 -15.95 -15.11
CA SER A 185 -6.46 -14.70 -14.35
C SER A 185 -5.11 -14.04 -14.05
N GLU A 186 -5.12 -12.72 -13.88
CA GLU A 186 -4.02 -11.95 -13.28
C GLU A 186 -4.51 -11.20 -12.04
N ILE A 187 -3.67 -11.11 -11.01
CA ILE A 187 -3.89 -10.23 -9.86
C ILE A 187 -2.97 -9.02 -10.02
N TRP A 188 -3.54 -7.82 -10.06
CA TRP A 188 -2.80 -6.57 -10.14
C TRP A 188 -2.85 -5.86 -8.79
N LEU A 189 -1.72 -5.82 -8.10
CA LEU A 189 -1.56 -5.14 -6.83
C LEU A 189 -1.10 -3.71 -7.07
N ALA A 190 -1.91 -2.72 -6.73
CA ALA A 190 -1.57 -1.31 -6.88
C ALA A 190 -1.43 -0.64 -5.51
N SER A 191 -0.20 -0.32 -5.11
CA SER A 191 0.15 0.21 -3.77
C SER A 191 1.43 1.04 -3.81
N ASP A 192 1.62 1.87 -2.79
CA ASP A 192 2.87 2.58 -2.51
C ASP A 192 3.84 1.79 -1.61
N PHE A 193 3.47 0.56 -1.21
CA PHE A 193 4.27 -0.35 -0.39
C PHE A 193 4.61 0.15 1.02
N GLN A 194 3.73 0.94 1.65
CA GLN A 194 3.92 1.27 3.06
C GLN A 194 3.93 0.03 3.96
N SER A 195 4.97 -0.08 4.79
CA SER A 195 5.18 -1.23 5.68
C SER A 195 3.99 -1.50 6.61
N SER A 196 3.31 -0.46 7.08
CA SER A 196 2.11 -0.52 7.92
C SER A 196 0.92 -1.23 7.26
N ASN A 197 0.77 -1.09 5.93
CA ASN A 197 -0.29 -1.71 5.14
C ASN A 197 0.01 -3.17 4.78
N TRP A 198 1.30 -3.48 4.59
CA TRP A 198 1.74 -4.80 4.14
C TRP A 198 1.95 -5.78 5.29
N ARG A 199 2.32 -5.31 6.48
CA ARG A 199 2.53 -6.14 7.70
C ARG A 199 3.31 -7.42 7.38
N ALA A 200 4.55 -7.27 6.91
CA ALA A 200 5.33 -8.37 6.34
C ALA A 200 5.48 -9.58 7.27
N ASP A 201 5.46 -9.36 8.59
CA ASP A 201 5.63 -10.39 9.63
C ASP A 201 4.30 -11.05 10.06
N ASP A 202 3.17 -10.68 9.45
CA ASP A 202 1.84 -11.20 9.79
C ASP A 202 1.66 -12.65 9.29
N GLU A 203 1.28 -13.56 10.18
CA GLU A 203 1.07 -14.98 9.86
C GLU A 203 0.00 -15.20 8.77
N ARG A 204 -0.93 -14.26 8.62
CA ARG A 204 -1.98 -14.31 7.58
C ARG A 204 -1.42 -14.35 6.16
N TRP A 205 -0.19 -13.88 5.94
CA TRP A 205 0.50 -14.04 4.66
C TRP A 205 0.71 -15.51 4.26
N ALA A 206 0.95 -16.39 5.24
CA ALA A 206 1.10 -17.82 4.96
C ALA A 206 -0.21 -18.40 4.44
N ALA A 207 -1.34 -18.04 5.07
CA ALA A 207 -2.67 -18.44 4.62
C ALA A 207 -2.99 -17.89 3.23
N ALA A 208 -2.78 -16.60 2.97
CA ALA A 208 -3.03 -16.00 1.66
C ALA A 208 -2.20 -16.66 0.55
N ARG A 209 -0.92 -16.95 0.79
CA ARG A 209 -0.07 -17.68 -0.17
C ARG A 209 -0.56 -19.11 -0.41
N ALA A 210 -1.00 -19.80 0.63
CA ALA A 210 -1.55 -21.16 0.51
C ALA A 210 -2.84 -21.15 -0.33
N SER A 211 -3.74 -20.19 -0.11
CA SER A 211 -4.98 -20.04 -0.88
C SER A 211 -4.71 -19.76 -2.36
N ILE A 212 -3.73 -18.91 -2.69
CA ILE A 212 -3.36 -18.66 -4.10
C ILE A 212 -2.71 -19.92 -4.72
N ALA A 213 -1.90 -20.65 -3.94
CA ALA A 213 -1.21 -21.84 -4.42
C ALA A 213 -2.15 -23.03 -4.68
N SER A 214 -3.28 -23.11 -3.98
CA SER A 214 -4.30 -24.15 -4.14
C SER A 214 -5.26 -23.90 -5.31
N LEU A 215 -5.22 -22.73 -5.96
CA LEU A 215 -6.09 -22.42 -7.07
C LEU A 215 -5.89 -23.37 -8.27
N PRO A 216 -6.97 -23.80 -8.95
CA PRO A 216 -6.89 -24.67 -10.12
C PRO A 216 -6.02 -24.09 -11.24
N GLN A 217 -6.12 -22.77 -11.46
CA GLN A 217 -5.23 -22.01 -12.33
C GLN A 217 -4.52 -20.94 -11.50
N LYS A 218 -3.19 -21.03 -11.46
CA LYS A 218 -2.37 -20.08 -10.70
C LYS A 218 -2.35 -18.73 -11.41
N PRO A 219 -2.85 -17.65 -10.79
CA PRO A 219 -2.82 -16.33 -11.40
C PRO A 219 -1.39 -15.81 -11.48
N SER A 220 -1.08 -15.03 -12.52
CA SER A 220 0.11 -14.18 -12.50
C SER A 220 -0.14 -12.98 -11.58
N ILE A 221 0.81 -12.67 -10.72
CA ILE A 221 0.74 -11.49 -9.85
C ILE A 221 1.61 -10.39 -10.46
N ARG A 222 0.99 -9.27 -10.78
CA ARG A 222 1.66 -8.06 -11.25
C ARG A 222 1.58 -7.00 -10.16
N VAL A 223 2.69 -6.36 -9.86
CA VAL A 223 2.69 -5.27 -8.88
C VAL A 223 2.98 -3.95 -9.57
N ILE A 224 2.08 -2.99 -9.37
CA ILE A 224 2.17 -1.63 -9.87
C ILE A 224 2.68 -0.79 -8.71
N SER A 225 3.99 -0.54 -8.73
CA SER A 225 4.66 0.23 -7.69
C SER A 225 4.64 1.72 -7.99
N LEU A 226 4.27 2.50 -6.99
CA LEU A 226 4.40 3.96 -6.98
C LEU A 226 5.54 4.46 -6.09
N SER A 227 6.55 3.63 -5.87
CA SER A 227 7.78 4.02 -5.17
C SER A 227 8.48 5.14 -5.95
N GLY A 228 8.56 6.31 -5.34
CA GLY A 228 9.17 7.52 -5.92
C GLY A 228 9.41 8.55 -4.83
N THR A 229 10.20 9.57 -5.13
CA THR A 229 10.45 10.67 -4.19
C THR A 229 9.15 11.37 -3.83
N THR A 230 8.75 11.28 -2.56
CA THR A 230 7.58 11.98 -2.04
C THR A 230 7.93 13.42 -1.71
N SER A 231 6.95 14.30 -1.87
CA SER A 231 6.98 15.60 -1.19
C SER A 231 7.10 15.39 0.33
N PRO A 232 7.76 16.30 1.08
CA PRO A 232 7.84 16.21 2.53
C PRO A 232 6.44 16.22 3.14
N ASN A 233 6.25 15.41 4.19
CA ASN A 233 4.95 15.16 4.79
C ASN A 233 5.00 15.20 6.31
N ASN A 234 4.21 16.07 6.91
CA ASN A 234 3.97 16.15 8.33
C ASN A 234 2.52 15.73 8.59
N ALA A 235 2.32 14.82 9.54
CA ALA A 235 1.00 14.32 9.86
C ALA A 235 0.55 14.84 11.23
N LEU A 236 -0.72 15.23 11.35
CA LEU A 236 -1.40 15.57 12.60
C LEU A 236 -2.37 14.44 12.98
N ARG A 237 -2.22 13.90 14.18
CA ARG A 237 -3.03 12.79 14.69
C ARG A 237 -3.70 13.18 16.00
N LEU A 238 -5.00 12.86 16.09
CA LEU A 238 -5.74 12.89 17.34
C LEU A 238 -5.67 11.51 18.00
N LEU A 239 -5.03 11.44 19.17
CA LEU A 239 -4.86 10.20 19.94
C LEU A 239 -5.99 9.99 20.95
N GLY A 240 -6.57 11.08 21.45
CA GLY A 240 -7.63 11.04 22.44
C GLY A 240 -8.33 12.38 22.63
N SER A 241 -9.58 12.34 23.10
CA SER A 241 -10.34 13.54 23.45
C SER A 241 -11.07 13.34 24.76
N ARG A 242 -11.03 14.32 25.65
CA ARG A 242 -11.74 14.31 26.95
C ARG A 242 -12.35 15.68 27.23
N ARG A 243 -13.64 15.73 27.56
CA ARG A 243 -14.32 16.94 28.03
C ARG A 243 -14.45 16.91 29.55
N THR A 244 -14.10 18.03 30.19
CA THR A 244 -14.33 18.27 31.62
C THR A 244 -15.00 19.63 31.77
N GLY A 245 -16.31 19.64 32.10
CA GLY A 245 -17.09 20.86 32.15
C GLY A 245 -17.07 21.62 30.81
N ASN A 246 -16.54 22.84 30.82
CA ASN A 246 -16.42 23.72 29.66
C ASN A 246 -15.01 23.70 29.04
N GLU A 247 -14.24 22.64 29.25
CA GLU A 247 -12.91 22.47 28.64
C GLU A 247 -12.84 21.13 27.90
N LEU A 248 -12.39 21.17 26.65
CA LEU A 248 -12.07 19.99 25.85
C LEU A 248 -10.54 19.84 25.80
N THR A 249 -10.03 18.74 26.33
CA THR A 249 -8.62 18.35 26.22
C THR A 249 -8.47 17.35 25.08
N LEU A 250 -7.57 17.64 24.13
CA LEU A 250 -7.20 16.77 23.03
C LEU A 250 -5.75 16.31 23.18
N ASP A 251 -5.52 15.01 23.12
CA ASP A 251 -4.17 14.43 23.05
C ASP A 251 -3.78 14.34 21.58
N LEU A 252 -2.75 15.09 21.18
CA LEU A 252 -2.33 15.25 19.79
C LEU A 252 -0.91 14.76 19.58
N GLU A 253 -0.63 14.27 18.38
CA GLU A 253 0.70 13.90 17.91
C GLU A 253 0.94 14.53 16.53
N ILE A 254 2.04 15.27 16.39
CA ILE A 254 2.54 15.70 15.09
C ILE A 254 3.77 14.87 14.74
N LEU A 255 3.76 14.27 13.55
CA LEU A 255 4.86 13.50 12.99
C LEU A 255 5.50 14.29 11.86
N ARG A 256 6.83 14.24 11.77
CA ARG A 256 7.63 14.81 10.68
C ARG A 256 8.27 13.67 9.87
N PRO A 257 8.74 13.95 8.63
CA PRO A 257 9.42 12.94 7.81
C PRO A 257 10.58 12.27 8.54
N GLU A 258 10.87 11.00 8.23
CA GLU A 258 11.99 10.25 8.85
C GLU A 258 13.36 10.92 8.61
N ASN A 259 13.53 11.64 7.51
CA ASN A 259 14.76 12.37 7.22
C ASN A 259 14.82 13.75 7.90
N ALA A 260 13.75 14.17 8.60
CA ALA A 260 13.71 15.43 9.30
C ALA A 260 14.69 15.45 10.47
N ARG A 261 15.49 16.52 10.55
CA ARG A 261 16.45 16.75 11.64
C ARG A 261 16.20 18.08 12.33
N GLY A 262 16.67 18.19 13.57
CA GLY A 262 16.59 19.41 14.38
C GLY A 262 15.16 19.81 14.73
N THR A 263 15.02 21.07 15.14
CA THR A 263 13.75 21.66 15.57
C THR A 263 13.03 22.31 14.39
N ALA A 264 11.71 22.19 14.33
CA ALA A 264 10.87 22.93 13.38
C ALA A 264 9.77 23.71 14.11
N SER A 265 9.35 24.85 13.55
CA SER A 265 8.20 25.62 14.01
C SER A 265 7.08 25.55 12.98
N LEU A 266 5.89 25.13 13.42
CA LEU A 266 4.72 24.96 12.56
C LEU A 266 3.49 25.63 13.20
N PRO A 267 2.68 26.38 12.44
CA PRO A 267 1.42 26.89 12.96
C PRO A 267 0.41 25.75 13.09
N LEU A 268 -0.21 25.64 14.26
CA LEU A 268 -1.38 24.81 14.50
C LEU A 268 -2.61 25.73 14.51
N THR A 269 -3.51 25.52 13.56
CA THR A 269 -4.78 26.23 13.49
C THR A 269 -5.87 25.36 14.12
N THR A 270 -6.59 25.90 15.08
CA THR A 270 -7.76 25.27 15.71
C THR A 270 -9.02 25.99 15.24
N ASN A 271 -9.97 25.24 14.68
CA ASN A 271 -11.32 25.70 14.40
C ASN A 271 -12.29 25.03 15.38
N LEU A 272 -13.10 25.84 16.06
CA LEU A 272 -14.18 25.40 16.94
C LEU A 272 -15.46 26.13 16.53
N ASP A 273 -16.43 25.38 15.98
CA ASP A 273 -17.73 25.92 15.55
C ASP A 273 -17.61 27.22 14.71
N GLY A 274 -16.58 27.31 13.86
CA GLY A 274 -16.29 28.46 13.00
C GLY A 274 -15.31 29.49 13.57
N GLY A 275 -15.07 29.48 14.89
CA GLY A 275 -14.04 30.30 15.53
C GLY A 275 -12.64 29.76 15.24
N ILE A 276 -11.74 30.60 14.71
CA ILE A 276 -10.38 30.21 14.31
C ILE A 276 -9.36 30.82 15.28
N SER A 277 -8.44 29.99 15.75
CA SER A 277 -7.24 30.43 16.50
C SER A 277 -6.02 29.72 15.93
N THR A 278 -4.88 30.41 15.87
CA THR A 278 -3.62 29.83 15.38
C THR A 278 -2.53 30.07 16.41
N GLU A 279 -1.76 29.04 16.72
CA GLU A 279 -0.60 29.12 17.60
C GLU A 279 0.62 28.48 16.93
N THR A 280 1.82 28.91 17.29
CA THR A 280 3.04 28.31 16.74
C THR A 280 3.54 27.21 17.68
N LEU A 281 3.66 26.00 17.16
CA LEU A 281 4.24 24.86 17.87
C LEU A 281 5.70 24.66 17.46
N THR A 282 6.53 24.32 18.44
CA THR A 282 7.93 23.98 18.24
C THR A 282 8.10 22.47 18.42
N ILE A 283 8.48 21.78 17.35
CA ILE A 283 8.60 20.32 17.28
C ILE A 283 10.08 19.93 17.40
N PRO A 284 10.49 19.30 18.52
CA PRO A 284 11.84 18.77 18.68
C PRO A 284 11.98 17.43 17.95
N GLY A 285 12.77 17.37 16.88
CA GLY A 285 13.02 16.11 16.17
C GLY A 285 11.85 15.67 15.27
N GLN A 286 11.52 14.38 15.31
CA GLN A 286 10.59 13.75 14.34
C GLN A 286 9.15 13.65 14.83
N ALA A 287 8.90 13.79 16.13
CA ALA A 287 7.56 13.68 16.68
C ALA A 287 7.38 14.63 17.87
N LEU A 288 6.20 15.23 18.00
CA LEU A 288 5.78 15.97 19.18
C LEU A 288 4.42 15.44 19.63
N ARG A 289 4.36 14.91 20.85
CA ARG A 289 3.09 14.64 21.55
C ARG A 289 2.82 15.75 22.55
N PHE A 290 1.60 16.26 22.55
CA PHE A 290 1.20 17.34 23.44
C PHE A 290 -0.31 17.33 23.68
N GLN A 291 -0.74 18.05 24.71
CA GLN A 291 -2.15 18.22 25.03
C GLN A 291 -2.60 19.62 24.63
N LYS A 292 -3.71 19.69 23.89
CA LYS A 292 -4.37 20.95 23.55
C LYS A 292 -5.63 21.09 24.39
N ARG A 293 -5.72 22.16 25.16
CA ARG A 293 -6.95 22.54 25.88
C ARG A 293 -7.70 23.57 25.06
N ILE A 294 -8.98 23.29 24.81
CA ILE A 294 -9.88 24.13 24.05
C ILE A 294 -11.02 24.55 24.99
N PRO A 295 -11.11 25.85 25.37
CA PRO A 295 -12.25 26.33 26.13
C PRO A 295 -13.51 26.26 25.26
N LEU A 296 -14.56 25.68 25.82
CA LEU A 296 -15.87 25.54 25.19
C LEU A 296 -16.79 26.67 25.66
N PRO A 297 -17.71 27.16 24.80
CA PRO A 297 -18.74 28.09 25.22
C PRO A 297 -19.61 27.50 26.35
N PRO A 298 -20.00 28.28 27.38
CA PRO A 298 -20.71 27.76 28.55
C PRO A 298 -22.01 27.00 28.26
N ASP A 299 -22.70 27.40 27.20
CA ASP A 299 -24.00 26.82 26.81
C ASP A 299 -23.88 25.81 25.66
N SER A 300 -22.66 25.46 25.25
CA SER A 300 -22.46 24.50 24.17
C SER A 300 -22.57 23.07 24.69
N ALA A 301 -23.77 22.49 24.55
CA ALA A 301 -24.00 21.08 24.82
C ALA A 301 -23.21 20.21 23.83
N THR A 302 -23.22 20.55 22.54
CA THR A 302 -22.55 19.79 21.49
C THR A 302 -21.85 20.74 20.53
N GLY A 303 -20.75 20.29 19.95
CA GLY A 303 -20.13 21.02 18.86
C GLY A 303 -19.05 20.21 18.18
N HIS A 304 -18.40 20.84 17.22
CA HIS A 304 -17.42 20.19 16.37
C HIS A 304 -16.33 21.15 15.94
N GLY A 305 -15.23 20.58 15.50
CA GLY A 305 -14.09 21.36 15.09
C GLY A 305 -13.06 20.52 14.39
N HIS A 306 -12.00 21.19 13.99
CA HIS A 306 -10.82 20.53 13.45
C HIS A 306 -9.57 21.31 13.82
N LEU A 307 -8.46 20.61 13.89
CA LEU A 307 -7.14 21.19 13.96
C LEU A 307 -6.44 20.95 12.64
N SER A 308 -5.66 21.91 12.17
CA SER A 308 -4.91 21.81 10.94
C SER A 308 -3.50 22.36 11.05
N ILE A 309 -2.58 21.73 10.33
CA ILE A 309 -1.21 22.20 10.08
C ILE A 309 -1.08 22.66 8.62
N PRO A 310 0.00 23.37 8.22
CA PRO A 310 0.18 23.78 6.84
C PRO A 310 0.12 22.61 5.87
N GLY A 311 -0.47 22.86 4.70
CA GLY A 311 -0.57 21.88 3.64
C GLY A 311 0.80 21.44 3.12
N ASP A 312 0.98 20.13 2.91
CA ASP A 312 2.23 19.57 2.38
C ASP A 312 2.01 18.42 1.39
N GLY A 313 2.93 17.45 1.35
CA GLY A 313 2.93 16.34 0.41
C GLY A 313 1.73 15.41 0.51
N ASN A 314 1.00 15.39 1.62
CA ASN A 314 -0.24 14.65 1.77
C ASN A 314 -1.31 15.49 2.50
N PRO A 315 -2.20 16.18 1.78
CA PRO A 315 -3.19 17.06 2.42
C PRO A 315 -4.17 16.34 3.37
N ARG A 316 -4.31 15.01 3.27
CA ARG A 316 -5.29 14.25 4.08
C ARG A 316 -4.86 14.01 5.52
N ASP A 317 -3.57 14.08 5.83
CA ASP A 317 -3.08 13.91 7.20
C ASP A 317 -2.72 15.24 7.88
N ASN A 318 -2.99 16.37 7.23
CA ASN A 318 -2.75 17.69 7.79
C ASN A 318 -3.91 18.17 8.69
N VAL A 319 -5.02 17.42 8.79
CA VAL A 319 -6.23 17.82 9.52
C VAL A 319 -6.69 16.71 10.48
N ALA A 320 -6.95 17.08 11.73
CA ALA A 320 -7.56 16.21 12.73
C ALA A 320 -8.93 16.76 13.13
N PHE A 321 -9.99 16.01 12.84
CA PHE A 321 -11.37 16.36 13.20
C PHE A 321 -11.70 15.89 14.61
N PHE A 322 -12.54 16.66 15.31
CA PHE A 322 -13.10 16.27 16.60
C PHE A 322 -14.55 16.74 16.73
N ALA A 323 -15.32 16.04 17.56
CA ALA A 323 -16.63 16.46 18.00
C ALA A 323 -16.75 16.25 19.51
N TYR A 324 -17.54 17.08 20.17
CA TYR A 324 -17.82 16.95 21.59
C TYR A 324 -19.33 16.91 21.83
N GLY A 325 -19.73 16.02 22.73
CA GLY A 325 -21.09 15.89 23.21
C GLY A 325 -21.33 16.63 24.53
N PRO A 326 -22.54 16.53 25.10
CA PRO A 326 -22.85 17.15 26.39
C PRO A 326 -21.87 16.67 27.45
N ALA A 327 -21.50 17.57 28.37
CA ALA A 327 -20.71 17.20 29.52
C ALA A 327 -21.45 16.10 30.27
N ARG A 328 -20.93 14.88 30.23
CA ARG A 328 -21.46 13.77 31.03
C ARG A 328 -20.77 13.81 32.38
N PRO A 329 -21.51 13.96 33.49
CA PRO A 329 -20.91 13.81 34.79
C PRO A 329 -20.38 12.38 34.91
N VAL A 330 -19.20 12.23 35.53
CA VAL A 330 -18.64 10.94 35.89
C VAL A 330 -19.56 10.35 36.96
N LYS A 331 -20.33 9.34 36.60
CA LYS A 331 -21.19 8.62 37.54
C LYS A 331 -20.44 7.44 38.13
N SER A 332 -20.35 7.40 39.46
CA SER A 332 -19.79 6.27 40.20
C SER A 332 -20.88 5.60 41.01
N LEU A 333 -20.84 4.28 41.10
CA LEU A 333 -21.77 3.52 41.93
C LEU A 333 -21.02 2.92 43.11
N VAL A 334 -21.51 3.15 44.32
CA VAL A 334 -20.99 2.53 45.54
C VAL A 334 -21.96 1.44 45.97
N VAL A 335 -21.51 0.19 45.92
CA VAL A 335 -22.31 -0.96 46.32
C VAL A 335 -21.84 -1.42 47.69
N GLY A 336 -22.67 -1.33 48.72
CA GLY A 336 -22.21 -1.65 50.07
C GLY A 336 -23.31 -1.72 51.10
N VAL A 337 -22.93 -2.05 52.33
CA VAL A 337 -23.83 -1.93 53.49
C VAL A 337 -23.81 -0.48 53.97
N PRO A 338 -24.96 0.14 54.32
CA PRO A 338 -24.99 1.50 54.85
C PRO A 338 -24.09 1.63 56.07
N GLY A 339 -23.30 2.71 56.13
CA GLY A 339 -22.39 2.98 57.24
C GLY A 339 -21.25 3.91 56.84
N GLU A 340 -20.42 4.27 57.82
CA GLU A 340 -19.35 5.26 57.69
C GLU A 340 -18.38 4.97 56.52
N ALA A 341 -18.03 3.70 56.30
CA ALA A 341 -17.18 3.30 55.18
C ALA A 341 -17.82 3.58 53.81
N ALA A 342 -19.14 3.36 53.67
CA ALA A 342 -19.86 3.66 52.44
C ALA A 342 -19.96 5.18 52.22
N ASP A 343 -20.19 5.95 53.28
CA ASP A 343 -20.24 7.42 53.22
C ASP A 343 -18.90 8.00 52.76
N TYR A 344 -17.79 7.49 53.30
CA TYR A 344 -16.44 7.87 52.84
C TYR A 344 -16.20 7.52 51.38
N LEU A 345 -16.66 6.36 50.91
CA LEU A 345 -16.52 5.97 49.50
C LEU A 345 -17.37 6.83 48.57
N VAL A 346 -18.60 7.20 48.96
CA VAL A 346 -19.44 8.12 48.19
C VAL A 346 -18.77 9.50 48.10
N LEU A 347 -18.25 10.01 49.21
CA LEU A 347 -17.52 11.28 49.25
C LEU A 347 -16.22 11.23 48.45
N ALA A 348 -15.49 10.11 48.48
CA ALA A 348 -14.28 9.94 47.68
C ALA A 348 -14.59 9.83 46.18
N ALA A 349 -15.71 9.20 45.82
CA ALA A 349 -16.15 8.99 44.45
C ALA A 349 -16.77 10.23 43.80
N ALA A 350 -17.36 11.12 44.59
CA ALA A 350 -17.85 12.43 44.17
C ALA A 350 -17.63 13.48 45.26
N PRO A 351 -16.40 14.03 45.37
CA PRO A 351 -16.07 14.99 46.41
C PRO A 351 -16.90 16.27 46.30
N PRO A 352 -17.41 16.82 47.41
CA PRO A 352 -18.16 18.07 47.42
C PRO A 352 -17.36 19.19 46.76
N GLY A 353 -18.00 19.95 45.86
CA GLY A 353 -17.36 21.03 45.10
C GLY A 353 -16.91 20.66 43.69
N PHE A 354 -16.94 19.38 43.31
CA PHE A 354 -16.66 18.91 41.95
C PHE A 354 -17.95 18.54 41.21
N GLY A 355 -18.65 19.53 40.66
CA GLY A 355 -19.98 19.36 40.04
C GLY A 355 -20.06 18.50 38.78
N SER A 356 -18.93 17.95 38.31
CA SER A 356 -18.86 17.01 37.18
C SER A 356 -18.80 15.54 37.61
N GLN A 357 -18.94 15.26 38.90
CA GLN A 357 -18.93 13.91 39.46
C GLN A 357 -20.19 13.69 40.30
N SER A 358 -20.76 12.50 40.22
CA SER A 358 -21.86 12.10 41.08
C SER A 358 -21.66 10.66 41.53
N ALA A 359 -21.91 10.40 42.80
CA ALA A 359 -21.85 9.05 43.34
C ALA A 359 -23.24 8.65 43.84
N GLU A 360 -23.67 7.45 43.47
CA GLU A 360 -24.91 6.85 43.95
C GLU A 360 -24.56 5.65 44.84
N PHE A 361 -25.22 5.55 46.00
CA PHE A 361 -25.10 4.41 46.89
C PHE A 361 -26.26 3.44 46.69
N ILE A 362 -25.96 2.16 46.54
CA ILE A 362 -26.97 1.10 46.51
C ILE A 362 -26.60 -0.08 47.43
N PRO A 363 -27.59 -0.80 47.98
CA PRO A 363 -27.36 -2.08 48.63
C PRO A 363 -26.96 -3.17 47.61
N PRO A 364 -26.16 -4.20 48.01
CA PRO A 364 -25.74 -5.29 47.14
C PRO A 364 -26.91 -6.03 46.46
N ALA A 365 -28.05 -6.12 47.14
CA ALA A 365 -29.26 -6.76 46.61
C ALA A 365 -29.84 -6.05 45.37
N GLN A 366 -29.54 -4.76 45.17
CA GLN A 366 -30.05 -3.97 44.04
C GLN A 366 -29.04 -3.89 42.88
N ALA A 367 -27.80 -4.35 43.07
CA ALA A 367 -26.72 -4.22 42.09
C ALA A 367 -27.05 -4.84 40.73
N ALA A 368 -27.74 -6.00 40.73
CA ALA A 368 -28.15 -6.69 39.50
C ALA A 368 -29.20 -5.93 38.67
N SER A 369 -29.88 -4.94 39.25
CA SER A 369 -30.93 -4.16 38.58
C SER A 369 -30.44 -2.83 38.00
N VAL A 370 -29.18 -2.44 38.26
CA VAL A 370 -28.64 -1.16 37.85
C VAL A 370 -28.00 -1.26 36.46
N SER A 371 -28.39 -0.33 35.57
CA SER A 371 -27.74 -0.20 34.27
C SER A 371 -26.33 0.32 34.45
N THR A 372 -25.33 -0.48 34.05
CA THR A 372 -23.91 -0.13 34.16
C THR A 372 -23.38 0.68 32.98
N SER A 373 -24.18 0.87 31.93
CA SER A 373 -23.78 1.52 30.67
C SER A 373 -23.28 2.97 30.82
N ASP A 374 -23.74 3.67 31.86
CA ASP A 374 -23.43 5.09 32.11
C ASP A 374 -22.49 5.30 33.31
N LEU A 375 -21.97 4.22 33.91
CA LEU A 375 -21.08 4.28 35.06
C LEU A 375 -19.61 4.31 34.64
N ALA A 376 -18.85 5.22 35.23
CA ALA A 376 -17.40 5.27 35.07
C ALA A 376 -16.67 4.30 35.99
N ALA A 377 -17.26 4.00 37.16
CA ALA A 377 -16.70 3.09 38.15
C ALA A 377 -17.79 2.46 39.03
N ILE A 378 -17.52 1.23 39.50
CA ILE A 378 -18.30 0.55 40.55
C ILE A 378 -17.34 0.26 41.70
N LEU A 379 -17.64 0.81 42.88
CA LEU A 379 -16.90 0.62 44.12
C LEU A 379 -17.66 -0.41 44.97
N TRP A 380 -17.15 -1.63 45.04
CA TRP A 380 -17.79 -2.73 45.77
C TRP A 380 -17.25 -2.82 47.20
N ALA A 381 -18.07 -2.43 48.17
CA ALA A 381 -17.80 -2.41 49.61
C ALA A 381 -18.76 -3.38 50.35
N ALA A 382 -18.88 -4.60 49.84
CA ALA A 382 -19.63 -5.70 50.43
C ALA A 382 -18.93 -7.04 50.11
N PRO A 383 -19.35 -8.17 50.72
CA PRO A 383 -18.97 -9.48 50.20
C PRO A 383 -19.35 -9.61 48.72
N PHE A 384 -18.50 -10.26 47.92
CA PHE A 384 -18.78 -10.48 46.51
C PHE A 384 -20.07 -11.31 46.33
N PRO A 385 -20.88 -11.03 45.29
CA PRO A 385 -22.08 -11.81 45.03
C PRO A 385 -21.70 -13.24 44.67
N THR A 386 -22.60 -14.20 44.97
CA THR A 386 -22.40 -15.63 44.65
C THR A 386 -23.68 -16.18 44.00
N GLY A 387 -23.53 -17.12 43.06
CA GLY A 387 -24.66 -17.71 42.31
C GLY A 387 -25.13 -16.82 41.15
N SER A 388 -26.43 -16.86 40.83
CA SER A 388 -27.02 -16.16 39.67
C SER A 388 -27.02 -14.63 39.74
N THR A 389 -26.50 -14.05 40.82
CA THR A 389 -26.27 -12.61 40.99
C THR A 389 -24.83 -12.21 40.67
N ALA A 390 -23.94 -13.18 40.43
CA ALA A 390 -22.56 -12.99 40.03
C ALA A 390 -22.33 -13.21 38.51
N ASP A 391 -23.22 -13.97 37.86
CA ASP A 391 -23.32 -14.09 36.40
C ASP A 391 -24.08 -12.88 35.81
#